data_AF-A0A323UGX0-F1
#
_entry.id   AF-A0A323UGX0-F1
#
_cell.length_a   1.000
_cell.length_b   1.000
_cell.length_c   1.000
_cell.angle_alpha   90.00
_cell.angle_beta   90.00
_cell.angle_gamma   90.00
#
_symmetry.space_group_name_H-M   'P 1'
#
loop_
_entity.id
_entity.type
_entity.pdbx_description
1 polymer ?
#
loop_
_entity_poly.entity_id
_entity_poly.type
_entity_poly.pdbx_seq_one_letter_code
_entity_poly.pdbx_strand_id
1 'polypeptide(L)'
;MTQPRRFARVRPSGLVSGNASLIVGPKLPVVPCRVIDYSAGGACVELNADANLPQRFEMLHGATRKKCRMVWKRGRRVGLCF
;
A
#
# COMPACT_ATOMS: atom_id res chain seq x y z
N MET A 1 16.67 15.54 9.26
CA MET A 1 17.10 14.29 9.93
C MET A 1 16.79 13.11 9.02
N THR A 2 17.81 12.39 8.56
CA THR A 2 17.64 11.20 7.71
C THR A 2 17.60 9.97 8.62
N GLN A 3 16.39 9.50 8.97
CA GLN A 3 16.25 8.27 9.76
C GLN A 3 16.43 7.05 8.85
N PRO A 4 17.32 6.10 9.18
CA PRO A 4 17.47 4.88 8.38
C PRO A 4 16.19 4.05 8.41
N ARG A 5 15.95 3.29 7.34
CA ARG A 5 14.80 2.38 7.29
C ARG A 5 14.98 1.28 8.35
N ARG A 6 13.99 1.14 9.23
CA ARG A 6 13.99 0.11 10.28
C ARG A 6 13.71 -1.30 9.77
N PHE A 7 12.99 -1.43 8.66
CA PHE A 7 12.59 -2.72 8.09
C PHE A 7 13.08 -2.86 6.65
N ALA A 8 13.59 -4.06 6.33
CA ALA A 8 13.92 -4.43 4.96
C ALA A 8 12.66 -4.40 4.09
N ARG A 9 12.82 -3.94 2.84
CA ARG A 9 11.75 -3.94 1.83
C ARG A 9 12.02 -5.04 0.83
N VAL A 10 11.02 -5.84 0.53
CA VAL A 10 11.09 -6.92 -0.45
C VAL A 10 10.06 -6.70 -1.55
N ARG A 11 10.41 -7.07 -2.78
CA ARG A 11 9.46 -7.11 -3.88
C ARG A 11 8.68 -8.43 -3.78
N PRO A 12 7.35 -8.42 -3.94
CA PRO A 12 6.58 -9.66 -3.94
C PRO A 12 6.99 -10.53 -5.14
N SER A 13 7.18 -11.82 -4.87
CA SER A 13 7.56 -12.84 -5.87
C SER A 13 7.06 -14.21 -5.45
N GLY A 14 6.97 -15.15 -6.41
CA GLY A 14 6.50 -16.51 -6.16
C GLY A 14 5.05 -16.53 -5.68
N LEU A 15 4.79 -17.19 -4.54
CA LEU A 15 3.45 -17.31 -3.96
C LEU A 15 2.93 -16.03 -3.31
N VAL A 16 3.77 -15.00 -3.15
CA VAL A 16 3.33 -13.70 -2.63
C VAL A 16 2.69 -12.91 -3.76
N SER A 17 1.38 -12.67 -3.66
CA SER A 17 0.62 -11.91 -4.66
C SER A 17 1.25 -10.53 -4.91
N GLY A 18 1.39 -10.15 -6.18
CA GLY A 18 1.72 -8.78 -6.56
C GLY A 18 0.51 -7.84 -6.47
N ASN A 19 -0.70 -8.36 -6.30
CA ASN A 19 -1.94 -7.58 -6.30
C ASN A 19 -2.44 -7.34 -4.88
N ALA A 20 -2.96 -6.16 -4.64
CA ALA A 20 -3.59 -5.74 -3.40
C ALA A 20 -4.78 -4.81 -3.68
N SER A 21 -5.50 -4.49 -2.62
CA SER A 21 -6.72 -3.69 -2.67
C SER A 21 -6.71 -2.66 -1.53
N LEU A 22 -7.09 -1.42 -1.82
CA LEU A 22 -7.25 -0.38 -0.81
C LEU A 22 -8.73 -0.17 -0.50
N ILE A 23 -9.07 -0.27 0.79
CA ILE A 23 -10.41 -0.07 1.33
C ILE A 23 -10.45 1.33 1.95
N VAL A 24 -10.99 2.29 1.20
CA VAL A 24 -10.90 3.73 1.51
C VAL A 24 -12.10 4.29 2.29
N GLY A 25 -13.13 3.49 2.52
CA GLY A 25 -14.29 3.88 3.34
C GLY A 25 -15.42 2.86 3.27
N PRO A 26 -16.40 2.95 4.19
CA PRO A 26 -17.59 2.11 4.15
C PRO A 26 -18.41 2.45 2.90
N LYS A 27 -18.77 1.43 2.10
CA LYS A 27 -19.58 1.56 0.87
C LYS A 27 -18.91 2.27 -0.32
N LEU A 28 -17.63 2.60 -0.22
CA LEU A 28 -16.86 3.08 -1.37
C LEU A 28 -16.28 1.90 -2.16
N PRO A 29 -16.12 2.03 -3.49
CA PRO A 29 -15.43 1.02 -4.29
C PRO A 29 -14.02 0.75 -3.75
N VAL A 30 -13.63 -0.52 -3.76
CA VAL A 30 -12.28 -0.93 -3.43
C VAL A 30 -11.35 -0.50 -4.56
N VAL A 31 -10.21 0.10 -4.22
CA VAL A 31 -9.22 0.56 -5.21
C VAL A 31 -8.20 -0.54 -5.45
N PRO A 32 -8.16 -1.20 -6.63
CA PRO A 32 -7.16 -2.20 -6.94
C PRO A 32 -5.77 -1.54 -7.13
N CYS A 33 -4.73 -2.21 -6.66
CA CYS A 33 -3.36 -1.74 -6.79
C CYS A 33 -2.36 -2.90 -6.91
N ARG A 34 -1.17 -2.59 -7.42
CA ARG A 34 -0.02 -3.51 -7.45
C ARG A 34 0.96 -3.16 -6.35
N VAL A 35 1.41 -4.15 -5.61
CA VAL A 35 2.48 -4.02 -4.61
C VAL A 35 3.82 -3.99 -5.33
N ILE A 36 4.53 -2.88 -5.21
CA ILE A 36 5.88 -2.69 -5.76
C ILE A 36 6.92 -3.25 -4.80
N ASP A 37 6.78 -2.92 -3.52
CA ASP A 37 7.56 -3.48 -2.43
C ASP A 37 6.78 -3.43 -1.11
N TYR A 38 7.14 -4.28 -0.15
CA TYR A 38 6.53 -4.29 1.18
C TYR A 38 7.57 -4.58 2.27
N SER A 39 7.22 -4.23 3.50
CA SER A 39 8.00 -4.45 4.72
C SER A 39 7.05 -4.63 5.90
N ALA A 40 7.59 -4.98 7.06
CA ALA A 40 6.79 -5.02 8.30
C ALA A 40 6.18 -3.66 8.68
N GLY A 41 6.80 -2.53 8.28
CA GLY A 41 6.35 -1.17 8.64
C GLY A 41 5.59 -0.42 7.55
N GLY A 42 5.41 -0.99 6.36
CA GLY A 42 4.73 -0.29 5.27
C GLY A 42 4.95 -0.92 3.90
N ALA A 43 4.36 -0.31 2.87
CA ALA A 43 4.42 -0.78 1.49
C ALA A 43 4.54 0.38 0.50
N CYS A 44 5.03 0.09 -0.69
CA CYS A 44 4.90 0.94 -1.88
C CYS A 44 3.92 0.25 -2.83
N VAL A 45 2.86 0.95 -3.21
CA VAL A 45 1.85 0.44 -4.13
C VAL A 45 1.71 1.35 -5.35
N GLU A 46 1.31 0.77 -6.46
CA GLU A 46 0.99 1.48 -7.69
C GLU A 46 -0.49 1.27 -8.02
N LEU A 47 -1.22 2.37 -8.19
CA LEU A 47 -2.64 2.38 -8.57
C LEU A 47 -2.79 2.14 -10.08
N ASN A 48 -3.91 1.54 -10.48
CA ASN A 48 -4.23 1.36 -11.91
C ASN A 48 -4.49 2.71 -12.61
N ALA A 49 -5.16 3.63 -11.92
CA ALA A 49 -5.38 5.01 -12.33
C ALA A 49 -5.02 5.95 -11.18
N ASP A 50 -4.70 7.21 -11.49
CA ASP A 50 -4.48 8.20 -10.43
C ASP A 50 -5.80 8.46 -9.70
N ALA A 51 -5.80 8.33 -8.37
CA ALA A 51 -6.99 8.46 -7.54
C ALA A 51 -6.67 9.22 -6.27
N ASN A 52 -7.59 10.07 -5.82
CA ASN A 52 -7.47 10.73 -4.52
C ASN A 52 -7.76 9.72 -3.41
N LEU A 53 -6.75 9.48 -2.58
CA LEU A 53 -6.84 8.58 -1.44
C LEU A 53 -6.96 9.40 -0.15
N PRO A 54 -7.77 8.95 0.83
CA PRO A 54 -7.78 9.57 2.15
C PRO A 54 -6.42 9.35 2.85
N GLN A 55 -6.17 10.11 3.92
CA GLN A 55 -4.92 9.97 4.67
C GLN A 55 -4.82 8.61 5.40
N ARG A 56 -5.95 8.05 5.83
CA ARG A 56 -6.04 6.76 6.54
C ARG A 56 -7.04 5.85 5.83
N PHE A 57 -6.68 4.59 5.65
CA PHE A 57 -7.48 3.56 5.02
C PHE A 57 -6.95 2.19 5.42
N GLU A 58 -7.45 1.13 4.80
CA GLU A 58 -6.92 -0.21 4.99
C GLU A 58 -6.44 -0.80 3.67
N MET A 59 -5.40 -1.63 3.74
CA MET A 59 -4.88 -2.40 2.62
C MET A 59 -5.17 -3.87 2.86
N LEU A 60 -5.75 -4.53 1.86
CA LEU A 60 -5.92 -5.98 1.79
C LEU A 60 -4.87 -6.54 0.82
N HIS A 61 -4.00 -7.42 1.33
CA HIS A 61 -2.97 -8.10 0.55
C HIS A 61 -2.97 -9.59 0.90
N GLY A 62 -3.34 -10.43 -0.07
CA GLY A 62 -3.71 -11.82 0.23
C GLY A 62 -4.88 -11.86 1.22
N ALA A 63 -4.75 -12.64 2.29
CA ALA A 63 -5.73 -12.70 3.37
C ALA A 63 -5.47 -11.67 4.50
N THR A 64 -4.47 -10.81 4.37
CA THR A 64 -4.06 -9.88 5.43
C THR A 64 -4.64 -8.49 5.20
N ARG A 65 -5.42 -8.00 6.18
CA ARG A 65 -5.92 -6.61 6.22
C ARG A 65 -5.10 -5.80 7.22
N LYS A 66 -4.56 -4.66 6.78
CA LYS A 66 -3.80 -3.74 7.63
C LYS A 66 -4.37 -2.34 7.55
N LYS A 67 -4.55 -1.69 8.70
CA LYS A 67 -4.72 -0.22 8.75
C LYS A 67 -3.44 0.42 8.25
N CYS A 68 -3.58 1.45 7.44
CA CYS A 68 -2.46 2.16 6.89
C CYS A 68 -2.72 3.65 6.79
N ARG A 69 -1.63 4.42 6.78
CA ARG A 69 -1.62 5.86 6.52
C ARG A 69 -0.79 6.15 5.28
N MET A 70 -1.29 7.03 4.42
CA MET A 70 -0.52 7.54 3.29
C MET A 70 0.60 8.45 3.81
N VAL A 71 1.84 8.12 3.44
CA VAL A 71 3.05 8.87 3.79
C VAL A 71 3.47 9.79 2.66
N TRP A 72 3.33 9.33 1.42
CA TRP A 72 3.61 10.11 0.23
C TRP A 72 2.80 9.58 -0.96
N LYS A 73 2.59 10.44 -1.95
CA LYS A 73 1.99 10.09 -3.24
C LYS A 73 2.73 10.83 -4.35
N ARG A 74 3.03 10.13 -5.44
CA ARG A 74 3.61 10.71 -6.68
C ARG A 74 2.92 10.07 -7.88
N GLY A 75 1.91 10.76 -8.41
CA GLY A 75 1.00 10.19 -9.40
C GLY A 75 0.38 8.89 -8.88
N ARG A 76 0.51 7.81 -9.66
CA ARG A 76 -0.02 6.48 -9.30
C ARG A 76 0.77 5.75 -8.22
N ARG A 77 1.98 6.19 -7.83
CA ARG A 77 2.76 5.56 -6.77
C ARG A 77 2.45 6.14 -5.40
N VAL A 78 2.18 5.28 -4.44
CA VAL A 78 1.77 5.65 -3.09
C VAL A 78 2.59 4.88 -2.06
N GLY A 79 3.15 5.61 -1.10
CA GLY A 79 3.83 5.04 0.06
C GLY A 79 2.92 4.96 1.26
N LEU A 80 2.85 3.79 1.87
CA LEU A 80 2.01 3.48 3.03
C LEU A 80 2.90 3.14 4.24
N CYS A 81 2.46 3.55 5.44
CA CYS A 81 2.92 2.97 6.70
C CYS A 81 1.78 2.21 7.38
N PHE A 82 2.13 1.15 8.10
CA PHE A 82 1.21 0.37 8.94
C PHE A 82 1.26 0.85 10.39
#